data_AF-A0A5E4NG48-F1
#
_entry.id   AF-A0A5E4NG48-F1
#
_cell.length_a   1.000
_cell.length_b   1.000
_cell.length_c   1.000
_cell.angle_alpha   90.00
_cell.angle_beta   90.00
_cell.angle_gamma   90.00
#
_symmetry.space_group_name_H-M   'P 1'
#
loop_
_entity.id
_entity.type
_entity.pdbx_description
1 polymer ?
#
loop_
_entity_poly.entity_id
_entity_poly.type
_entity_poly.pdbx_seq_one_letter_code
_entity_poly.pdbx_strand_id
1 'polypeptide(L)'
;MYNQIKDCSDLFINNLRETLTETNEIDFKTACSKYFADVLGTCFYGLQMNIIEDETSAFHKYGKKLIDANIASNAFIMFTGGLETLSSSMSFRLYELSLKKHIQDKARNEIRCKLSQHGGSITNDFLSELSYLGMIINEYYSDPEVFDPKRFSPKKKINGLNGTYIPFGNGPRMCFAKRFVSVTLKIVLIEVLSKYEVEPNERIQIPITFDKGSLVVLPESEVQLRLKLMMITR
;
A
#
# COMPACT_ATOMS: atom_id res chain seq x y z
N MET A 1 0.26 -10.97 13.47
CA MET A 1 -0.04 -9.99 12.41
C MET A 1 1.20 -9.52 11.67
N TYR A 2 2.21 -8.91 12.32
CA TYR A 2 3.41 -8.44 11.60
C TYR A 2 4.08 -9.55 10.75
N ASN A 3 4.37 -10.71 11.35
CA ASN A 3 4.97 -11.83 10.62
C ASN A 3 4.10 -12.28 9.43
N GLN A 4 2.78 -12.33 9.61
CA GLN A 4 1.86 -12.70 8.51
C GLN A 4 1.90 -11.68 7.37
N ILE A 5 1.93 -10.37 7.68
CA ILE A 5 2.08 -9.32 6.66
C ILE A 5 3.43 -9.47 5.96
N LYS A 6 4.50 -9.76 6.73
CA LYS A 6 5.84 -9.98 6.18
C LYS A 6 5.86 -11.19 5.23
N ASP A 7 5.26 -12.31 5.62
CA ASP A 7 5.21 -13.52 4.79
C ASP A 7 4.47 -13.24 3.47
N CYS A 8 3.32 -12.55 3.51
CA CYS A 8 2.64 -12.08 2.31
C CYS A 8 3.50 -11.11 1.48
N SER A 9 4.35 -10.30 2.14
CA SER A 9 5.19 -9.31 1.47
C SER A 9 6.38 -9.97 0.79
N ASP A 10 6.98 -10.99 1.40
CA ASP A 10 8.00 -11.82 0.78
C ASP A 10 7.44 -12.52 -0.47
N LEU A 11 6.22 -13.07 -0.37
CA LEU A 11 5.52 -13.68 -1.51
C LEU A 11 5.25 -12.67 -2.63
N PHE A 12 4.74 -11.49 -2.28
CA PHE A 12 4.52 -10.39 -3.22
C PHE A 12 5.80 -10.00 -3.95
N ILE A 13 6.92 -9.82 -3.24
CA ILE A 13 8.18 -9.47 -3.87
C ILE A 13 8.70 -10.57 -4.80
N ASN A 14 8.52 -11.84 -4.44
CA ASN A 14 8.91 -12.95 -5.31
C ASN A 14 8.06 -12.98 -6.60
N ASN A 15 6.74 -12.81 -6.49
CA ASN A 15 5.87 -12.71 -7.64
C ASN A 15 6.20 -11.49 -8.54
N LEU A 16 6.54 -10.34 -7.94
CA LEU A 16 7.03 -9.18 -8.69
C LEU A 16 8.32 -9.51 -9.43
N ARG A 17 9.27 -10.25 -8.82
CA ARG A 17 10.52 -10.65 -9.50
C ARG A 17 10.25 -11.54 -10.69
N GLU A 18 9.39 -12.54 -10.54
CA GLU A 18 9.03 -13.47 -11.61
C GLU A 18 8.35 -12.73 -12.76
N THR A 19 7.34 -11.90 -12.46
CA THR A 19 6.67 -11.07 -13.46
C THR A 19 7.65 -10.15 -14.19
N LEU A 20 8.63 -9.60 -13.46
CA LEU A 20 9.69 -8.75 -14.03
C LEU A 20 10.68 -9.48 -14.95
N THR A 21 10.87 -10.79 -14.77
CA THR A 21 11.69 -11.58 -15.71
C THR A 21 11.00 -11.77 -17.06
N GLU A 22 9.67 -11.76 -17.09
CA GLU A 22 8.87 -11.91 -18.30
C GLU A 22 8.57 -10.56 -18.96
N THR A 23 8.22 -9.56 -18.15
CA THR A 23 7.83 -8.22 -18.61
C THR A 23 8.40 -7.15 -17.67
N ASN A 24 9.05 -6.11 -18.18
CA ASN A 24 9.56 -5.02 -17.32
C ASN A 24 8.46 -4.06 -16.79
N GLU A 25 7.19 -4.46 -16.88
CA GLU A 25 6.02 -3.65 -16.58
C GLU A 25 5.10 -4.41 -15.63
N ILE A 26 4.50 -3.70 -14.66
CA ILE A 26 3.55 -4.27 -13.71
C ILE A 26 2.34 -3.35 -13.62
N ASP A 27 1.14 -3.92 -13.72
CA ASP A 27 -0.08 -3.25 -13.26
C ASP A 27 -0.15 -3.32 -11.73
N PHE A 28 0.19 -2.20 -11.10
CA PHE A 28 0.24 -2.12 -9.65
C PHE A 28 -1.12 -2.21 -8.99
N LYS A 29 -2.20 -1.83 -9.68
CA LYS A 29 -3.54 -1.95 -9.10
C LYS A 29 -3.87 -3.41 -8.86
N THR A 30 -3.73 -4.23 -9.89
CA THR A 30 -3.98 -5.67 -9.80
C THR A 30 -3.01 -6.35 -8.84
N ALA A 31 -1.71 -6.08 -8.94
CA ALA A 31 -0.69 -6.69 -8.08
C ALA A 31 -0.92 -6.36 -6.60
N CYS A 32 -1.20 -5.09 -6.27
CA CYS A 32 -1.53 -4.68 -4.91
C CYS A 32 -2.85 -5.28 -4.42
N SER A 33 -3.88 -5.35 -5.26
CA SER A 33 -5.14 -6.01 -4.89
C SER A 33 -4.92 -7.48 -4.49
N LYS A 34 -4.16 -8.26 -5.27
CA LYS A 34 -3.81 -9.65 -4.91
C LYS A 34 -3.09 -9.73 -3.56
N TYR A 35 -2.08 -8.88 -3.34
CA TYR A 35 -1.35 -8.81 -2.08
C TYR A 35 -2.24 -8.46 -0.88
N PHE A 36 -3.06 -7.41 -0.99
CA PHE A 36 -3.89 -6.98 0.12
C PHE A 36 -5.01 -7.96 0.41
N ALA A 37 -5.51 -8.68 -0.60
CA ALA A 37 -6.41 -9.79 -0.38
C ALA A 37 -5.73 -10.81 0.55
N ASP A 38 -4.56 -11.34 0.19
CA ASP A 38 -3.83 -12.33 1.01
C ASP A 38 -3.54 -11.83 2.43
N VAL A 39 -3.09 -10.58 2.56
CA VAL A 39 -2.87 -9.94 3.87
C VAL A 39 -4.15 -9.91 4.71
N LEU A 40 -5.29 -9.53 4.14
CA LEU A 40 -6.57 -9.52 4.86
C LEU A 40 -7.02 -10.95 5.21
N GLY A 41 -6.91 -11.88 4.27
CA GLY A 41 -7.20 -13.31 4.46
C GLY A 41 -6.46 -13.89 5.65
N THR A 42 -5.14 -13.72 5.67
CA THR A 42 -4.27 -14.31 6.68
C THR A 42 -4.36 -13.58 8.01
N CYS A 43 -4.41 -12.24 8.02
CA CYS A 43 -4.41 -11.46 9.27
C CYS A 43 -5.76 -11.47 9.99
N PHE A 44 -6.89 -11.35 9.28
CA PHE A 44 -8.21 -11.26 9.92
C PHE A 44 -8.91 -12.59 10.05
N TYR A 45 -8.66 -13.53 9.14
CA TYR A 45 -9.38 -14.80 9.08
C TYR A 45 -8.48 -16.02 9.31
N GLY A 46 -7.15 -15.83 9.39
CA GLY A 46 -6.21 -16.94 9.54
C GLY A 46 -6.13 -17.83 8.30
N LEU A 47 -6.58 -17.34 7.14
CA LEU A 47 -6.66 -18.08 5.89
C LEU A 47 -5.47 -17.74 4.99
N GLN A 48 -4.72 -18.75 4.56
CA GLN A 48 -3.77 -18.62 3.45
C GLN A 48 -4.56 -18.72 2.15
N MET A 49 -4.77 -17.58 1.49
CA MET A 49 -5.61 -17.52 0.30
C MET A 49 -4.81 -17.70 -1.00
N ASN A 50 -3.49 -17.47 -0.95
CA ASN A 50 -2.51 -17.65 -2.03
C ASN A 50 -2.98 -17.07 -3.36
N ILE A 51 -3.70 -15.94 -3.33
CA ILE A 51 -4.25 -15.28 -4.52
C ILE A 51 -3.12 -14.68 -5.37
N ILE A 52 -1.96 -14.41 -4.74
CA ILE A 52 -0.75 -14.02 -5.46
C ILE A 52 -0.25 -15.15 -6.40
N GLU A 53 -0.42 -16.42 -6.02
CA GLU A 53 0.08 -17.59 -6.77
C GLU A 53 -0.99 -18.29 -7.63
N ASP A 54 -2.26 -18.31 -7.20
CA ASP A 54 -3.34 -19.04 -7.86
C ASP A 54 -4.61 -18.17 -8.00
N GLU A 55 -4.92 -17.75 -9.24
CA GLU A 55 -6.13 -16.98 -9.55
C GLU A 55 -7.44 -17.79 -9.37
N THR A 56 -7.35 -19.11 -9.18
CA THR A 56 -8.51 -20.02 -9.02
C THR A 56 -8.75 -20.47 -7.58
N SER A 57 -8.11 -19.82 -6.60
CA SER A 57 -8.06 -20.31 -5.22
C SER A 57 -9.44 -20.62 -4.61
N ALA A 58 -9.48 -21.68 -3.81
CA ALA A 58 -10.71 -22.24 -3.21
C ALA A 58 -11.53 -21.21 -2.42
N PHE A 59 -10.95 -20.09 -1.97
CA PHE A 59 -11.67 -19.02 -1.30
C PHE A 59 -12.75 -18.37 -2.18
N HIS A 60 -12.48 -18.18 -3.47
CA HIS A 60 -13.46 -17.63 -4.43
C HIS A 60 -14.69 -18.54 -4.59
N LYS A 61 -14.49 -19.85 -4.42
CA LYS A 61 -15.49 -20.90 -4.63
C LYS A 61 -16.22 -21.33 -3.35
N TYR A 62 -15.58 -21.24 -2.18
CA TYR A 62 -16.08 -21.84 -0.93
C TYR A 62 -16.20 -20.88 0.25
N GLY A 63 -15.73 -19.63 0.17
CA GLY A 63 -15.87 -18.64 1.26
C GLY A 63 -17.33 -18.40 1.68
N LYS A 64 -18.28 -18.68 0.78
CA LYS A 64 -19.73 -18.57 0.99
C LYS A 64 -20.33 -19.68 1.87
N LYS A 65 -19.62 -20.80 2.10
CA LYS A 65 -20.19 -22.01 2.72
C LYS A 65 -19.85 -22.21 4.19
N LEU A 66 -18.96 -21.40 4.79
CA LEU A 66 -18.38 -21.76 6.09
C LEU A 66 -18.89 -20.95 7.30
N ILE A 67 -19.87 -20.05 7.16
CA ILE A 67 -20.07 -19.02 8.19
C ILE A 67 -21.56 -18.60 8.31
N ASP A 68 -22.04 -18.40 9.55
CA ASP A 68 -23.29 -17.69 9.88
C ASP A 68 -23.43 -16.41 9.04
N ALA A 69 -24.61 -16.13 8.46
CA ALA A 69 -24.82 -15.00 7.56
C ALA A 69 -24.31 -13.66 8.15
N ASN A 70 -24.39 -13.48 9.47
CA ASN A 70 -23.91 -12.27 10.13
C ASN A 70 -22.39 -12.20 10.20
N ILE A 71 -21.73 -13.31 10.52
CA ILE A 71 -20.26 -13.38 10.55
C ILE A 71 -19.72 -13.30 9.11
N ALA A 72 -20.39 -13.92 8.14
CA ALA A 72 -20.04 -13.86 6.72
C ALA A 72 -20.18 -12.44 6.17
N SER A 73 -21.27 -11.75 6.51
CA SER A 73 -21.51 -10.35 6.10
C SER A 73 -20.49 -9.39 6.72
N ASN A 74 -20.21 -9.52 8.02
CA ASN A 74 -19.19 -8.71 8.69
C ASN A 74 -17.79 -8.99 8.12
N ALA A 75 -17.47 -10.24 7.82
CA ALA A 75 -16.23 -10.61 7.14
C ALA A 75 -16.16 -9.98 5.74
N PHE A 76 -17.25 -10.06 4.96
CA PHE A 76 -17.32 -9.47 3.64
C PHE A 76 -17.12 -7.95 3.65
N ILE A 77 -17.75 -7.23 4.58
CA ILE A 77 -17.58 -5.77 4.73
C ILE A 77 -16.15 -5.42 5.15
N MET A 78 -15.55 -6.17 6.08
CA MET A 78 -14.15 -5.95 6.48
C MET A 78 -13.18 -6.20 5.33
N PHE A 79 -13.41 -7.26 4.55
CA PHE A 79 -12.57 -7.61 3.41
C PHE A 79 -12.68 -6.59 2.28
N THR A 80 -13.89 -6.30 1.81
CA THR A 80 -14.13 -5.34 0.72
C THR A 80 -13.72 -3.92 1.10
N GLY A 81 -14.00 -3.49 2.33
CA GLY A 81 -13.60 -2.18 2.84
C GLY A 81 -12.07 -2.03 2.95
N GLY A 82 -11.35 -3.10 3.25
CA GLY A 82 -9.88 -3.09 3.32
C GLY A 82 -9.20 -3.20 1.96
N LEU A 83 -9.71 -4.06 1.08
CA LEU A 83 -9.05 -4.44 -0.17
C LEU A 83 -8.90 -3.26 -1.13
N GLU A 84 -10.02 -2.69 -1.55
CA GLU A 84 -10.04 -1.64 -2.59
C GLU A 84 -9.40 -0.34 -2.08
N THR A 85 -9.55 -0.03 -0.79
CA THR A 85 -8.96 1.18 -0.21
C THR A 85 -7.44 1.07 -0.12
N LEU A 86 -6.90 -0.10 0.26
CA LEU A 86 -5.47 -0.33 0.34
C LEU A 86 -4.80 -0.39 -1.03
N SER A 87 -5.37 -1.12 -1.99
CA SER A 87 -4.80 -1.28 -3.33
C SER A 87 -4.73 0.06 -4.06
N SER A 88 -5.80 0.85 -4.00
CA SER A 88 -5.87 2.17 -4.64
C SER A 88 -4.96 3.18 -3.94
N SER A 89 -4.96 3.17 -2.60
CA SER A 89 -4.06 4.00 -1.80
C SER A 89 -2.59 3.74 -2.15
N MET A 90 -2.18 2.47 -2.30
CA MET A 90 -0.83 2.10 -2.70
C MET A 90 -0.53 2.53 -4.15
N SER A 91 -1.47 2.27 -5.07
CA SER A 91 -1.33 2.60 -6.50
C SER A 91 -1.09 4.09 -6.72
N PHE A 92 -1.88 4.96 -6.09
CA PHE A 92 -1.69 6.42 -6.18
C PHE A 92 -0.34 6.89 -5.60
N ARG A 93 0.12 6.28 -4.51
CA ARG A 93 1.43 6.63 -3.92
C ARG A 93 2.57 6.22 -4.83
N LEU A 94 2.52 5.01 -5.38
CA LEU A 94 3.55 4.54 -6.30
C LEU A 94 3.54 5.33 -7.61
N TYR A 95 2.36 5.73 -8.10
CA TYR A 95 2.20 6.67 -9.21
C TYR A 95 2.92 7.99 -8.91
N GLU A 96 2.60 8.67 -7.80
CA GLU A 96 3.23 9.94 -7.43
C GLU A 96 4.76 9.82 -7.22
N LEU A 97 5.20 8.72 -6.59
CA LEU A 97 6.62 8.44 -6.39
C LEU A 97 7.36 8.15 -7.70
N SER A 98 6.68 7.58 -8.70
CA SER A 98 7.25 7.34 -10.02
C SER A 98 7.56 8.66 -10.73
N LEU A 99 6.71 9.67 -10.54
CA LEU A 99 6.86 11.01 -11.14
C LEU A 99 7.86 11.88 -10.35
N LYS A 100 8.04 11.64 -9.04
CA LYS A 100 8.82 12.51 -8.14
C LYS A 100 10.03 11.79 -7.54
N LYS A 101 11.07 11.64 -8.36
CA LYS A 101 12.29 10.91 -8.00
C LYS A 101 12.94 11.35 -6.69
N HIS A 102 13.09 12.66 -6.50
CA HIS A 102 13.68 13.21 -5.29
C HIS A 102 12.91 12.85 -4.00
N ILE A 103 11.59 12.63 -4.08
CA ILE A 103 10.77 12.16 -2.95
C ILE A 103 11.04 10.68 -2.70
N GLN A 104 11.06 9.89 -3.78
CA GLN A 104 11.36 8.46 -3.75
C GLN A 104 12.74 8.19 -3.12
N ASP A 105 13.76 8.92 -3.55
CA ASP A 105 15.13 8.79 -3.04
C ASP A 105 15.23 9.17 -1.57
N LYS A 106 14.53 10.23 -1.17
CA LYS A 106 14.50 10.64 0.23
C LYS A 106 13.81 9.60 1.13
N ALA A 107 12.70 9.03 0.68
CA ALA A 107 12.03 7.94 1.40
C ALA A 107 12.93 6.71 1.52
N ARG A 108 13.61 6.33 0.43
CA ARG A 108 14.58 5.24 0.40
C ARG A 108 15.74 5.46 1.35
N ASN A 109 16.28 6.68 1.41
CA ASN A 109 17.37 7.02 2.31
C ASN A 109 16.95 6.96 3.78
N GLU A 110 15.73 7.40 4.11
CA GLU A 110 15.17 7.22 5.46
C GLU A 110 15.09 5.73 5.82
N ILE A 111 14.51 4.91 4.94
CA ILE A 111 14.37 3.46 5.13
C ILE A 111 15.74 2.82 5.38
N ARG A 112 16.73 3.07 4.51
CA ARG A 112 18.09 2.50 4.63
C ARG A 112 18.77 2.89 5.94
N CYS A 113 18.73 4.18 6.29
CA CYS A 113 19.35 4.69 7.50
C CYS A 113 18.73 4.09 8.77
N LYS A 114 17.39 3.99 8.82
CA LYS A 114 16.69 3.41 9.96
C LYS A 114 16.85 1.89 10.04
N LEU A 115 16.89 1.22 8.90
CA LEU A 115 17.07 -0.22 8.86
C LEU A 115 18.46 -0.63 9.35
N SER A 116 19.51 0.14 9.04
CA SER A 116 20.86 -0.10 9.56
C SER A 116 20.94 0.12 11.08
N GLN A 117 20.17 1.05 11.64
CA GLN A 117 20.11 1.29 13.09
C GLN A 117 19.43 0.13 13.85
N HIS A 118 18.51 -0.59 13.18
CA HIS A 118 17.76 -1.72 13.74
C HIS A 118 18.34 -3.08 13.33
N GLY A 119 19.61 -3.14 12.90
CA GLY A 119 20.30 -4.39 12.58
C GLY A 119 19.67 -5.17 11.42
N GLY A 120 19.00 -4.50 10.49
CA GLY A 120 18.32 -5.15 9.36
C GLY A 120 16.92 -5.69 9.68
N SER A 121 16.44 -5.54 10.92
CA SER A 121 15.12 -6.04 11.33
C SER A 121 14.04 -4.97 11.20
N ILE A 122 12.94 -5.30 10.54
CA ILE A 122 11.74 -4.47 10.49
C ILE A 122 10.91 -4.83 11.75
N THR A 123 10.89 -3.92 12.72
CA THR A 123 10.15 -4.04 13.99
C THR A 123 9.06 -2.96 14.09
N ASN A 124 8.15 -3.06 15.07
CA ASN A 124 7.17 -1.99 15.31
C ASN A 124 7.84 -0.65 15.65
N ASP A 125 8.95 -0.67 16.39
CA ASP A 125 9.70 0.52 16.76
C ASP A 125 10.31 1.16 15.52
N PHE A 126 10.96 0.37 14.67
CA PHE A 126 11.43 0.81 13.35
C PHE A 126 10.31 1.45 12.52
N LEU A 127 9.15 0.79 12.41
CA LEU A 127 8.00 1.32 11.64
C LEU A 127 7.50 2.65 12.20
N SER A 128 7.56 2.85 13.52
CA SER A 128 7.15 4.09 14.17
C SER A 128 8.12 5.25 13.87
N GLU A 129 9.40 4.96 13.67
CA GLU A 129 10.46 5.94 13.39
C GLU A 129 10.52 6.43 11.94
N LEU A 130 9.85 5.75 11.00
CA LEU A 130 9.77 6.13 9.58
C LEU A 130 8.83 7.33 9.39
N SER A 131 9.32 8.50 9.80
CA SER A 131 8.57 9.74 9.85
C SER A 131 8.20 10.24 8.46
N TYR A 132 9.15 10.27 7.52
CA TYR A 132 8.96 10.76 6.15
C TYR A 132 8.13 9.80 5.32
N LEU A 133 8.32 8.49 5.49
CA LEU A 133 7.42 7.49 4.91
C LEU A 133 5.99 7.65 5.46
N GLY A 134 5.85 7.95 6.75
CA GLY A 134 4.57 8.32 7.35
C GLY A 134 3.96 9.58 6.74
N MET A 135 4.78 10.54 6.30
CA MET A 135 4.32 11.73 5.59
C MET A 135 3.83 11.43 4.18
N ILE A 136 4.45 10.49 3.45
CA ILE A 136 3.95 10.02 2.15
C ILE A 136 2.57 9.37 2.29
N ILE A 137 2.27 8.81 3.46
CA ILE A 137 0.95 8.21 3.72
C ILE A 137 -0.12 9.28 3.99
N ASN A 138 0.24 10.50 4.38
CA ASN A 138 -0.73 11.51 4.75
C ASN A 138 -0.77 12.71 3.78
N GLU A 139 -1.96 13.27 3.48
CA GLU A 139 -2.13 14.38 2.52
C GLU A 139 -3.06 15.53 3.01
N TYR A 140 -2.58 16.77 3.14
CA TYR A 140 -3.31 17.94 3.68
C TYR A 140 -2.86 19.20 2.94
N TYR A 141 -3.71 20.22 2.71
CA TYR A 141 -3.50 21.09 1.54
C TYR A 141 -3.46 22.62 1.74
N SER A 142 -2.38 23.18 1.20
CA SER A 142 -2.25 24.46 0.48
C SER A 142 -1.71 24.08 -0.91
N ASP A 143 -2.26 24.51 -2.05
CA ASP A 143 -1.97 23.87 -3.36
C ASP A 143 -2.36 22.36 -3.39
N PRO A 144 -3.67 22.04 -3.36
CA PRO A 144 -4.18 20.68 -3.16
C PRO A 144 -3.76 19.68 -4.25
N GLU A 145 -3.52 20.17 -5.46
CA GLU A 145 -3.10 19.34 -6.60
C GLU A 145 -1.60 18.95 -6.54
N VAL A 146 -0.84 19.48 -5.57
CA VAL A 146 0.60 19.21 -5.43
C VAL A 146 0.85 18.23 -4.28
N PHE A 147 1.21 16.99 -4.65
CA PHE A 147 1.72 16.01 -3.69
C PHE A 147 3.11 16.41 -3.16
N ASP A 148 3.13 16.88 -1.90
CA ASP A 148 4.29 17.26 -1.09
C ASP A 148 4.18 16.62 0.32
N PRO A 149 4.98 15.57 0.62
CA PRO A 149 4.98 14.94 1.94
C PRO A 149 5.40 15.90 3.07
N LYS A 150 6.25 16.90 2.81
CA LYS A 150 6.76 17.79 3.88
C LYS A 150 5.66 18.61 4.56
N ARG A 151 4.45 18.66 3.98
CA ARG A 151 3.25 19.22 4.62
C ARG A 151 3.04 18.63 6.01
N PHE A 152 3.33 17.33 6.21
CA PHE A 152 3.19 16.59 7.46
C PHE A 152 4.37 16.64 8.40
N SER A 153 5.34 17.53 8.13
CA SER A 153 6.45 17.73 9.05
C SER A 153 5.95 18.25 10.42
N PRO A 154 6.50 17.79 11.55
CA PRO A 154 6.07 18.26 12.88
C PRO A 154 6.15 19.78 13.06
N LYS A 155 7.01 20.45 12.28
CA LYS A 155 7.21 21.91 12.28
C LYS A 155 6.05 22.67 11.62
N LYS A 156 5.36 22.08 10.64
CA LYS A 156 4.16 22.64 10.04
C LYS A 156 2.97 22.16 10.89
N LYS A 157 2.46 23.02 11.79
CA LYS A 157 1.29 22.70 12.62
C LYS A 157 0.07 22.43 11.72
N ILE A 158 -0.15 21.17 11.34
CA ILE A 158 -1.44 20.67 10.86
C ILE A 158 -2.42 20.48 12.04
N ASN A 159 -1.90 20.51 13.27
CA ASN A 159 -2.66 20.41 14.53
C ASN A 159 -3.67 21.56 14.79
N GLY A 160 -4.01 22.39 13.79
CA GLY A 160 -4.83 23.60 13.97
C GLY A 160 -6.22 23.59 13.32
N LEU A 161 -6.51 22.73 12.35
CA LEU A 161 -7.83 22.66 11.70
C LEU A 161 -8.47 21.29 11.93
N ASN A 162 -9.10 21.16 13.09
CA ASN A 162 -9.91 19.99 13.42
C ASN A 162 -10.98 19.79 12.34
N GLY A 163 -10.87 18.71 11.56
CA GLY A 163 -11.89 18.31 10.59
C GLY A 163 -11.55 18.51 9.11
N THR A 164 -10.40 19.08 8.76
CA THR A 164 -10.02 19.30 7.35
C THR A 164 -9.21 18.16 6.72
N TYR A 165 -8.76 17.19 7.53
CA TYR A 165 -8.09 15.98 7.07
C TYR A 165 -8.63 14.78 7.83
N ILE A 166 -9.48 13.98 7.17
CA ILE A 166 -10.19 12.86 7.80
C ILE A 166 -10.16 11.59 6.91
N PRO A 167 -8.97 11.12 6.49
CA PRO A 167 -8.85 9.96 5.58
C PRO A 167 -9.37 8.65 6.20
N PHE A 168 -9.49 8.59 7.53
CA PHE A 168 -9.93 7.42 8.28
C PHE A 168 -11.22 7.68 9.06
N GLY A 169 -11.98 8.73 8.74
CA GLY A 169 -13.09 9.17 9.58
C GLY A 169 -12.65 9.71 10.95
N ASN A 170 -13.62 10.15 11.74
CA ASN A 170 -13.45 10.57 13.12
C ASN A 170 -14.69 10.15 13.94
N GLY A 171 -14.57 10.06 15.26
CA GLY A 171 -15.66 9.67 16.16
C GLY A 171 -15.98 8.17 16.16
N PRO A 172 -17.17 7.75 16.63
CA PRO A 172 -17.51 6.34 16.87
C PRO A 172 -17.52 5.43 15.64
N ARG A 173 -17.58 6.02 14.44
CA ARG A 173 -17.55 5.31 13.14
C ARG A 173 -16.22 5.49 12.41
N MET A 174 -15.17 5.94 13.10
CA MET A 174 -13.83 6.00 12.52
C MET A 174 -13.36 4.61 12.08
N CYS A 175 -12.51 4.57 11.06
CA CYS A 175 -11.94 3.35 10.54
C CYS A 175 -11.21 2.59 11.65
N PHE A 176 -11.76 1.43 12.03
CA PHE A 176 -11.17 0.57 13.04
C PHE A 176 -9.78 0.05 12.61
N ALA A 177 -9.55 -0.08 11.30
CA ALA A 177 -8.33 -0.60 10.70
C ALA A 177 -7.24 0.46 10.47
N LYS A 178 -7.38 1.71 10.95
CA LYS A 178 -6.41 2.80 10.73
C LYS A 178 -4.95 2.40 11.01
N ARG A 179 -4.71 1.75 12.15
CA ARG A 179 -3.36 1.31 12.56
C ARG A 179 -2.84 0.20 11.65
N PHE A 180 -3.69 -0.76 11.33
CA PHE A 180 -3.39 -1.86 10.42
C PHE A 180 -2.98 -1.32 9.05
N VAL A 181 -3.82 -0.47 8.44
CA VAL A 181 -3.55 0.17 7.14
C VAL A 181 -2.21 0.90 7.15
N SER A 182 -1.94 1.69 8.18
CA SER A 182 -0.69 2.45 8.28
C SER A 182 0.55 1.55 8.32
N VAL A 183 0.48 0.42 9.01
CA VAL A 183 1.56 -0.57 9.08
C VAL A 183 1.73 -1.28 7.75
N THR A 184 0.64 -1.77 7.16
CA THR A 184 0.69 -2.53 5.91
C THR A 184 1.21 -1.68 4.76
N LEU A 185 0.74 -0.43 4.63
CA LEU A 185 1.25 0.49 3.59
C LEU A 185 2.75 0.77 3.76
N LYS A 186 3.23 0.94 5.00
CA LYS A 186 4.67 1.14 5.25
C LYS A 186 5.48 -0.07 4.83
N ILE A 187 5.07 -1.28 5.21
CA ILE A 187 5.79 -2.52 4.89
C ILE A 187 5.92 -2.69 3.38
N VAL A 188 4.84 -2.52 2.62
CA VAL A 188 4.89 -2.63 1.15
C VAL A 188 5.83 -1.58 0.55
N LEU A 189 5.73 -0.32 0.99
CA LEU A 189 6.62 0.73 0.50
C LEU A 189 8.08 0.45 0.83
N ILE A 190 8.37 -0.11 2.02
CA ILE A 190 9.73 -0.52 2.39
C ILE A 190 10.23 -1.61 1.43
N GLU A 191 9.45 -2.65 1.22
CA GLU A 191 9.82 -3.79 0.36
C GLU A 191 10.07 -3.36 -1.08
N VAL A 192 9.18 -2.52 -1.64
CA VAL A 192 9.32 -2.00 -3.00
C VAL A 192 10.50 -1.03 -3.09
N LEU A 193 10.55 0.02 -2.27
CA LEU A 193 11.54 1.10 -2.41
C LEU A 193 12.96 0.68 -2.01
N SER A 194 13.11 -0.38 -1.20
CA SER A 194 14.44 -0.90 -0.83
C SER A 194 15.09 -1.67 -1.98
N LYS A 195 14.29 -2.32 -2.83
CA LYS A 195 14.75 -3.23 -3.89
C LYS A 195 14.64 -2.61 -5.29
N TYR A 196 13.66 -1.73 -5.48
CA TYR A 196 13.32 -1.20 -6.78
C TYR A 196 13.29 0.33 -6.81
N GLU A 197 13.55 0.81 -8.01
CA GLU A 197 13.32 2.16 -8.46
C GLU A 197 12.05 2.14 -9.32
N VAL A 198 11.05 2.93 -8.93
CA VAL A 198 9.74 2.98 -9.62
C VAL A 198 9.76 4.11 -10.63
N GLU A 199 9.33 3.84 -11.86
CA GLU A 199 9.33 4.77 -12.98
C GLU A 199 8.01 4.70 -13.77
N PRO A 200 7.56 5.81 -14.37
CA PRO A 200 6.44 5.78 -15.30
C PRO A 200 6.79 4.89 -16.51
N ASN A 201 5.81 4.17 -17.04
CA ASN A 201 5.94 3.51 -18.35
C ASN A 201 5.28 4.35 -19.45
N GLU A 202 5.34 3.90 -20.70
CA GLU A 202 4.79 4.64 -21.85
C GLU A 202 3.25 4.65 -21.88
N ARG A 203 2.60 3.75 -21.14
CA ARG A 203 1.14 3.57 -21.12
C ARG A 203 0.46 4.32 -19.97
N ILE A 204 1.24 4.89 -19.06
CA ILE A 204 0.71 5.57 -17.89
C ILE A 204 0.02 6.88 -18.28
N GLN A 205 -1.17 7.11 -17.71
CA GLN A 205 -1.90 8.35 -17.94
C GLN A 205 -1.42 9.47 -17.01
N ILE A 206 -1.07 10.61 -17.58
CA ILE A 206 -0.63 11.81 -16.84
C ILE A 206 -1.39 13.04 -17.40
N PRO A 207 -2.18 13.77 -16.58
CA PRO A 207 -2.56 13.47 -15.20
C PRO A 207 -3.50 12.26 -15.09
N ILE A 208 -3.48 11.58 -13.94
CA ILE A 208 -4.38 10.46 -13.68
C ILE A 208 -5.84 10.92 -13.70
N THR A 209 -6.72 10.13 -14.32
CA THR A 209 -8.17 10.34 -14.25
C THR A 209 -8.83 9.33 -13.33
N PHE A 210 -9.98 9.71 -12.79
CA PHE A 210 -10.70 8.92 -11.78
C PHE A 210 -11.95 8.28 -12.38
N ASP A 211 -12.20 7.05 -11.96
CA ASP A 211 -13.46 6.37 -12.28
C ASP A 211 -14.64 7.09 -11.59
N LYS A 212 -15.64 7.45 -12.40
CA LYS A 212 -16.85 8.16 -11.97
C LYS A 212 -17.93 7.22 -11.44
N GLY A 213 -17.82 5.92 -11.68
CA GLY A 213 -18.80 4.90 -11.27
C GLY A 213 -18.45 4.17 -9.98
N SER A 214 -17.24 4.33 -9.46
CA SER A 214 -16.75 3.58 -8.32
C SER A 214 -17.21 4.14 -6.96
N LEU A 215 -17.48 3.24 -6.01
CA LEU A 215 -17.83 3.57 -4.62
C LEU A 215 -16.65 4.21 -3.85
N VAL A 216 -15.43 3.93 -4.29
CA VAL A 216 -14.18 4.47 -3.77
C VAL A 216 -13.41 5.17 -4.89
N VAL A 217 -12.47 6.05 -4.55
CA VAL A 217 -11.62 6.73 -5.54
C VAL A 217 -10.68 5.70 -6.16
N LEU A 218 -10.93 5.35 -7.42
CA LEU A 218 -10.10 4.46 -8.23
C LEU A 218 -9.56 5.22 -9.45
N PRO A 219 -8.38 4.83 -9.97
CA PRO A 219 -7.96 5.30 -11.28
C PRO A 219 -8.87 4.71 -12.38
N GLU A 220 -9.16 5.52 -13.40
CA GLU A 220 -10.00 5.14 -14.54
C GLU A 220 -9.31 4.08 -15.41
N SER A 221 -7.99 4.17 -15.55
CA SER A 221 -7.16 3.20 -16.26
C SER A 221 -6.26 2.40 -15.31
N GLU A 222 -5.65 1.34 -15.81
CA GLU A 222 -4.59 0.61 -15.09
C GLU A 222 -3.41 1.53 -14.76
N VAL A 223 -2.76 1.26 -13.62
CA VAL A 223 -1.58 2.00 -13.17
C VAL A 223 -0.35 1.15 -13.49
N GLN A 224 0.01 1.14 -14.77
CA GLN A 224 1.18 0.42 -15.24
C GLN A 224 2.44 1.22 -14.95
N LEU A 225 3.35 0.63 -14.18
CA LEU A 225 4.63 1.25 -13.80
C LEU A 225 5.78 0.31 -14.15
N ARG A 226 6.94 0.90 -14.43
CA ARG A 226 8.19 0.19 -14.62
C ARG A 226 8.90 0.06 -13.28
N LEU A 227 9.35 -1.15 -12.96
CA LEU A 227 10.24 -1.38 -11.83
C LEU A 227 11.65 -1.69 -12.33
N LYS A 228 12.62 -0.91 -11.88
CA LYS A 228 14.03 -1.14 -12.14
C LYS A 228 14.68 -1.68 -10.88
N LEU A 229 15.19 -2.91 -10.95
CA LEU A 229 15.93 -3.52 -9.84
C LEU A 229 17.18 -2.70 -9.52
N MET A 230 17.34 -2.32 -8.26
CA MET A 230 18.54 -1.62 -7.80
C MET A 230 19.58 -2.66 -7.40
N MET A 231 20.80 -2.56 -7.95
CA MET A 231 21.90 -3.38 -7.46
C MET A 231 22.18 -3.01 -5.99
N ILE A 232 21.97 -3.97 -5.10
CA ILE A 232 22.30 -3.83 -3.68
C ILE A 232 23.83 -3.90 -3.61
N THR A 233 24.50 -2.75 -3.56
CA THR A 233 25.86 -2.70 -3.03
C THR A 233 25.76 -3.12 -1.57
N ARG A 234 26.26 -4.35 -1.29
CA ARG A 234 26.43 -4.90 0.04
C ARG A 234 27.28 -3.98 0.91
#